data_AF-A0A917V3C2-F1
#
_entry.id   AF-A0A917V3C2-F1
#
_cell.length_a   1.000
_cell.length_b   1.000
_cell.length_c   1.000
_cell.angle_alpha   90.00
_cell.angle_beta   90.00
_cell.angle_gamma   90.00
#
_symmetry.space_group_name_H-M   'P 1'
#
loop_
_entity.id
_entity.type
_entity.pdbx_description
1 polymer ?
#
loop_
_entity_poly.entity_id
_entity_poly.type
_entity_poly.pdbx_seq_one_letter_code
_entity_poly.pdbx_strand_id
1 'polypeptide(L)'
;MKDETPLGWFNLAHAYLFDAAVLYTAKDRPQGGHYETPVRFLYRQAIELFVKAYLRTTGMSDNELSKRPYGHDLVRLIDEAETRGMLVTKRIKRVRDSEGAGDRQLETRYLRTGRARVLPPERLHEAARDLLALLQRRLQLTGTAIPPLPRLPVVHRSRRLTVAQAARLLRRL
;
A
#
# COMPACT_ATOMS: atom_id res chain seq x y z
N MET A 1 13.95 9.00 23.24
CA MET A 1 13.12 7.95 22.62
C MET A 1 12.94 8.32 21.16
N LYS A 2 13.43 7.52 20.21
CA LYS A 2 13.29 7.82 18.77
C LYS A 2 11.90 7.34 18.35
N ASP A 3 10.90 8.21 18.44
CA ASP A 3 9.57 7.91 17.92
C ASP A 3 9.57 8.09 16.41
N GLU A 4 9.27 7.03 15.68
CA GLU A 4 9.11 7.11 14.22
C GLU A 4 7.87 7.94 13.90
N THR A 5 8.05 8.97 13.07
CA THR A 5 7.00 9.94 12.73
C THR A 5 6.12 9.42 11.60
N PRO A 6 4.87 9.89 11.48
CA PRO A 6 4.02 9.56 10.32
C PRO A 6 4.72 9.86 8.99
N LEU A 7 5.50 10.95 8.93
CA LEU A 7 6.28 11.34 7.74
C LEU A 7 7.42 10.35 7.45
N GLY A 8 8.11 9.85 8.49
CA GLY A 8 9.16 8.85 8.33
C GLY A 8 8.65 7.57 7.69
N TRP A 9 7.52 7.04 8.19
CA TRP A 9 6.87 5.86 7.64
C TRP A 9 6.31 6.09 6.24
N PHE A 10 5.73 7.27 5.98
CA PHE A 10 5.28 7.66 4.66
C PHE A 10 6.43 7.66 3.63
N ASN A 11 7.59 8.22 3.98
CA ASN A 11 8.75 8.27 3.09
C ASN A 11 9.31 6.86 2.84
N LEU A 12 9.38 6.02 3.87
CA LEU A 12 9.84 4.64 3.74
C LEU A 12 8.86 3.81 2.89
N ALA A 13 7.55 3.97 3.08
CA ALA A 13 6.53 3.34 2.27
C ALA A 13 6.65 3.73 0.78
N HIS A 14 6.92 5.00 0.50
CA HIS A 14 7.17 5.47 -0.85
C HIS A 14 8.42 4.84 -1.46
N ALA A 15 9.50 4.69 -0.70
CA ALA A 15 10.72 4.01 -1.17
C ALA A 15 10.41 2.56 -1.58
N TYR A 16 9.71 1.78 -0.74
CA TYR A 16 9.29 0.42 -1.10
C TYR A 16 8.37 0.37 -2.32
N LEU A 17 7.43 1.31 -2.44
CA LEU A 17 6.55 1.42 -3.61
C LEU A 17 7.34 1.69 -4.89
N PHE A 18 8.34 2.58 -4.82
CA PHE A 18 9.22 2.91 -5.92
C PHE A 18 10.07 1.70 -6.34
N ASP A 19 10.74 1.05 -5.39
CA ASP A 19 11.61 -0.10 -5.66
C ASP A 19 10.83 -1.28 -6.24
N ALA A 20 9.64 -1.57 -5.70
CA ALA A 20 8.75 -2.59 -6.24
C ALA A 20 8.37 -2.29 -7.70
N ALA A 21 8.06 -1.02 -8.01
CA ALA A 21 7.72 -0.59 -9.37
C ALA A 21 8.91 -0.66 -10.33
N VAL A 22 10.11 -0.31 -9.88
CA VAL A 22 11.34 -0.43 -10.67
C VAL A 22 11.61 -1.89 -11.00
N LEU A 23 11.62 -2.77 -9.99
CA LEU A 23 11.86 -4.20 -10.19
C LEU A 23 10.80 -4.83 -11.11
N TYR A 24 9.53 -4.47 -10.93
CA TYR A 24 8.45 -5.02 -11.74
C TYR A 24 8.53 -4.60 -13.22
N THR A 25 9.02 -3.39 -13.49
CA THR A 25 9.09 -2.79 -14.83
C THR A 25 10.47 -2.94 -15.50
N ALA A 26 11.43 -3.60 -14.85
CA ALA A 26 12.76 -3.85 -15.38
C ALA A 26 12.69 -4.62 -16.71
N LYS A 27 13.40 -4.12 -17.73
CA LYS A 27 13.43 -4.74 -19.07
C LYS A 27 14.03 -6.14 -19.04
N ASP A 28 15.10 -6.31 -18.27
CA ASP A 28 15.89 -7.54 -18.20
C ASP A 28 15.47 -8.45 -17.02
N ARG A 29 14.18 -8.43 -16.69
CA ARG A 29 13.67 -9.26 -15.58
C ARG A 29 13.86 -10.76 -15.91
N PRO A 30 14.38 -11.57 -14.96
CA PRO A 30 14.49 -13.01 -15.16
C PRO A 30 13.12 -13.64 -15.50
N GLN A 31 13.10 -14.54 -16.48
CA GLN A 31 11.93 -15.36 -16.75
C GLN A 31 11.96 -16.57 -15.81
N GLY A 32 11.01 -16.64 -14.87
CA GLY A 32 10.90 -17.74 -13.90
C GLY A 32 11.43 -17.40 -12.50
N GLY A 33 11.68 -18.43 -11.68
CA GLY A 33 12.37 -18.28 -10.38
C GLY A 33 11.60 -17.51 -9.29
N HIS A 34 10.26 -17.46 -9.35
CA HIS A 34 9.43 -16.72 -8.39
C HIS A 34 9.77 -15.21 -8.30
N TYR A 35 10.30 -14.59 -9.36
CA TYR A 35 10.73 -13.19 -9.38
C TYR A 35 9.64 -12.19 -8.95
N GLU A 36 8.36 -12.51 -9.15
CA GLU A 36 7.27 -11.64 -8.69
C GLU A 36 7.05 -11.68 -7.16
N THR A 37 7.54 -12.69 -6.47
CA THR A 37 7.41 -12.80 -5.01
C THR A 37 8.08 -11.64 -4.27
N PRO A 38 9.37 -11.30 -4.52
CA PRO A 38 9.97 -10.12 -3.90
C PRO A 38 9.27 -8.82 -4.30
N VAL A 39 8.78 -8.69 -5.54
CA VAL A 39 7.98 -7.53 -5.96
C VAL A 39 6.70 -7.39 -5.12
N ARG A 40 5.96 -8.48 -4.95
CA ARG A 40 4.74 -8.50 -4.11
C ARG A 40 5.06 -8.18 -2.65
N PHE A 41 6.16 -8.72 -2.12
CA PHE A 41 6.61 -8.43 -0.76
C PHE A 41 6.83 -6.93 -0.56
N LEU A 42 7.56 -6.28 -1.47
CA LEU A 42 7.82 -4.84 -1.39
C LEU A 42 6.53 -4.01 -1.49
N TYR A 43 5.61 -4.35 -2.40
CA TYR A 43 4.32 -3.67 -2.44
C TYR A 43 3.50 -3.86 -1.16
N ARG A 44 3.48 -5.06 -0.57
CA ARG A 44 2.82 -5.29 0.72
C ARG A 44 3.44 -4.45 1.83
N GLN A 45 4.77 -4.35 1.87
CA GLN A 45 5.43 -3.49 2.86
C GLN A 45 5.09 -2.02 2.68
N ALA A 46 5.05 -1.54 1.44
CA ALA A 46 4.62 -0.18 1.15
C ALA A 46 3.19 0.08 1.66
N ILE A 47 2.26 -0.85 1.38
CA ILE A 47 0.86 -0.75 1.82
C ILE A 47 0.76 -0.72 3.34
N GLU A 48 1.42 -1.68 4.02
CA GLU A 48 1.43 -1.73 5.49
C GLU A 48 1.93 -0.41 6.08
N LEU A 49 3.08 0.07 5.64
CA LEU A 49 3.68 1.31 6.14
C LEU A 49 2.82 2.54 5.85
N PHE A 50 2.14 2.61 4.70
CA PHE A 50 1.19 3.70 4.46
C PHE A 50 0.01 3.66 5.43
N VAL A 51 -0.57 2.48 5.70
CA VAL A 51 -1.69 2.34 6.65
C VAL A 51 -1.23 2.69 8.06
N LYS A 52 -0.07 2.19 8.46
CA LYS A 52 0.60 2.52 9.72
C LYS A 52 0.86 4.02 9.86
N ALA A 53 1.36 4.67 8.81
CA ALA A 53 1.58 6.12 8.80
C ALA A 53 0.26 6.89 8.94
N TYR A 54 -0.81 6.45 8.27
CA TYR A 54 -2.15 6.99 8.48
C TYR A 54 -2.56 6.90 9.95
N LEU A 55 -2.43 5.73 10.57
CA LEU A 55 -2.79 5.53 11.98
C LEU A 55 -1.96 6.42 12.92
N ARG A 56 -0.67 6.63 12.66
CA ARG A 56 0.14 7.60 13.41
C ARG A 56 -0.42 9.02 13.32
N THR A 57 -0.93 9.46 12.15
CA THR A 57 -1.60 10.77 12.02
C THR A 57 -2.97 10.85 12.71
N THR A 58 -3.46 9.75 13.30
CA THR A 58 -4.67 9.74 14.14
C THR A 58 -4.35 9.70 15.64
N GLY A 59 -3.06 9.78 16.01
CA GLY A 59 -2.61 9.82 17.39
C GLY A 59 -2.16 8.47 17.97
N MET A 60 -2.25 7.36 17.23
CA MET A 60 -1.69 6.08 17.69
C MET A 60 -0.17 6.16 17.77
N SER A 61 0.45 5.55 18.77
CA SER A 61 1.90 5.45 18.94
C SER A 61 2.52 4.34 18.09
N ASP A 62 3.83 4.44 17.83
CA ASP A 62 4.59 3.36 17.20
C ASP A 62 4.57 2.07 18.06
N ASN A 63 4.70 2.23 19.38
CA ASN A 63 4.63 1.12 20.33
C ASN A 63 3.29 0.36 20.29
N GLU A 64 2.17 1.05 20.06
CA GLU A 64 0.87 0.40 19.85
C GLU A 64 0.84 -0.37 18.52
N LEU A 65 1.33 0.24 17.44
CA LEU A 65 1.26 -0.31 16.09
C LEU A 65 2.24 -1.45 15.83
N SER A 66 3.35 -1.50 16.55
CA SER A 66 4.37 -2.57 16.47
C SER A 66 3.97 -3.82 17.24
N LYS A 67 2.99 -3.74 18.14
CA LYS A 67 2.56 -4.85 19.00
C LYS A 67 1.22 -5.43 18.56
N ARG A 68 0.90 -6.62 19.10
CA ARG A 68 -0.45 -7.18 18.97
C ARG A 68 -1.47 -6.23 19.62
N PRO A 69 -2.65 -6.03 19.02
CA PRO A 69 -3.21 -6.85 17.94
C PRO A 69 -2.72 -6.49 16.53
N TYR A 70 -2.01 -5.37 16.33
CA TYR A 70 -1.60 -4.85 15.02
C TYR A 70 -0.34 -5.53 14.48
N GLY A 71 0.86 -5.12 14.88
CA GLY A 71 2.11 -5.67 14.36
C GLY A 71 2.16 -5.60 12.83
N HIS A 72 2.25 -6.76 12.17
CA HIS A 72 2.21 -6.91 10.71
C HIS A 72 0.86 -7.45 10.19
N ASP A 73 -0.18 -7.45 11.04
CA ASP A 73 -1.53 -7.85 10.65
C ASP A 73 -2.20 -6.74 9.84
N LEU A 74 -2.01 -6.80 8.51
CA LEU A 74 -2.52 -5.82 7.59
C LEU A 74 -4.05 -5.71 7.60
N VAL A 75 -4.77 -6.80 7.88
CA VAL A 75 -6.24 -6.77 7.98
C VAL A 75 -6.64 -5.88 9.16
N ARG A 76 -6.08 -6.12 10.34
CA ARG A 76 -6.36 -5.32 11.54
C ARG A 76 -5.94 -3.87 11.39
N LEU A 77 -4.81 -3.62 10.74
CA LEU A 77 -4.35 -2.26 10.44
C LEU A 77 -5.33 -1.51 9.53
N ILE A 78 -5.81 -2.17 8.45
CA ILE A 78 -6.78 -1.55 7.52
C ILE A 78 -8.12 -1.32 8.22
N ASP A 79 -8.60 -2.29 9.00
CA ASP A 79 -9.87 -2.18 9.71
C ASP A 79 -9.82 -1.05 10.75
N GLU A 80 -8.75 -0.95 11.54
CA GLU A 80 -8.57 0.16 12.48
C GLU A 80 -8.38 1.51 11.77
N ALA A 81 -7.76 1.52 10.60
CA ALA A 81 -7.69 2.75 9.82
C ALA A 81 -9.07 3.16 9.29
N GLU A 82 -9.91 2.20 8.87
CA GLU A 82 -11.30 2.42 8.45
C GLU A 82 -12.14 2.98 9.61
N THR A 83 -12.05 2.41 10.81
CA THR A 83 -12.76 2.92 12.02
C THR A 83 -12.36 4.35 12.36
N ARG A 84 -11.09 4.71 12.09
CA ARG A 84 -10.55 6.07 12.26
C ARG A 84 -10.71 6.98 11.03
N GLY A 85 -11.60 6.61 10.11
CA GLY A 85 -12.03 7.46 9.00
C GLY A 85 -11.16 7.38 7.74
N MET A 86 -10.29 6.38 7.59
CA MET A 86 -9.57 6.17 6.33
C MET A 86 -10.56 5.74 5.25
N LEU A 87 -10.53 6.40 4.10
CA LEU A 87 -11.34 5.97 2.96
C LEU A 87 -10.76 4.69 2.34
N VAL A 88 -11.36 3.54 2.66
CA VAL A 88 -10.94 2.25 2.10
C VAL A 88 -11.55 2.03 0.72
N THR A 89 -10.79 2.30 -0.34
CA THR A 89 -11.23 2.10 -1.72
C THR A 89 -11.43 0.62 -2.05
N LYS A 90 -12.13 0.32 -3.16
CA LYS A 90 -12.30 -1.07 -3.64
C LYS A 90 -10.96 -1.79 -3.88
N ARG A 91 -9.89 -1.06 -4.20
CA ARG A 91 -8.55 -1.61 -4.40
C ARG A 91 -7.92 -2.03 -3.07
N ILE A 92 -8.03 -1.18 -2.04
CA ILE A 92 -7.55 -1.48 -0.69
C ILE A 92 -8.34 -2.63 -0.08
N LYS A 93 -9.68 -2.66 -0.24
CA LYS A 93 -10.53 -3.79 0.22
C LYS A 93 -10.07 -5.13 -0.37
N ARG A 94 -9.76 -5.17 -1.66
CA ARG A 94 -9.23 -6.39 -2.30
C ARG A 94 -7.90 -6.85 -1.69
N VAL A 95 -7.02 -5.93 -1.32
CA VAL A 95 -5.77 -6.28 -0.62
C VAL A 95 -6.09 -6.93 0.71
N ARG A 96 -6.92 -6.27 1.54
CA ARG A 96 -7.39 -6.82 2.82
C ARG A 96 -7.97 -8.23 2.65
N ASP A 97 -8.91 -8.41 1.73
CA ASP A 97 -9.58 -9.69 1.49
C ASP A 97 -8.61 -10.78 0.99
N SER A 98 -7.49 -10.38 0.36
CA SER A 98 -6.44 -11.29 -0.11
C SER A 98 -5.41 -11.68 0.95
N GLU A 99 -5.42 -11.04 2.13
CA GLU A 99 -4.52 -11.41 3.24
C GLU A 99 -5.08 -12.57 4.07
N GLY A 100 -6.39 -12.83 4.03
CA GLY A 100 -7.00 -13.90 4.84
C GLY A 100 -6.81 -13.67 6.35
N ALA A 101 -6.92 -14.72 7.16
CA ALA A 101 -6.65 -14.64 8.60
C ALA A 101 -5.14 -14.88 8.88
N GLY A 102 -4.45 -13.89 9.45
CA GLY A 102 -3.07 -14.02 9.96
C GLY A 102 -2.04 -13.10 9.28
N ASP A 103 -0.81 -13.12 9.84
CA ASP A 103 0.34 -12.35 9.34
C ASP A 103 0.95 -13.00 8.09
N ARG A 104 0.33 -12.76 6.94
CA ARG A 104 0.81 -13.25 5.64
C ARG A 104 2.05 -12.53 5.14
N GLN A 105 2.47 -11.43 5.77
CA GLN A 105 3.64 -10.69 5.31
C GLN A 105 4.91 -11.51 5.52
N LEU A 106 5.06 -12.13 6.69
CA LEU A 106 6.16 -13.05 6.96
C LEU A 106 6.08 -14.31 6.08
N GLU A 107 4.87 -14.76 5.73
CA GLU A 107 4.62 -15.95 4.93
C GLU A 107 5.06 -15.82 3.47
N THR A 108 5.04 -14.61 2.89
CA THR A 108 5.54 -14.40 1.51
C THR A 108 7.03 -14.73 1.32
N ARG A 109 7.79 -14.82 2.42
CA ARG A 109 9.20 -15.21 2.43
C ARG A 109 9.41 -16.73 2.38
N TYR A 110 8.36 -17.51 2.61
CA TYR A 110 8.42 -18.97 2.60
C TYR A 110 7.69 -19.52 1.37
N LEU A 111 8.29 -20.50 0.71
CA LEU A 111 7.65 -21.26 -0.38
C LEU A 111 6.55 -22.15 0.21
N ARG A 112 5.33 -21.63 0.31
CA ARG A 112 4.16 -22.43 0.70
C ARG A 112 3.49 -23.04 -0.53
N THR A 113 3.26 -24.35 -0.49
CA THR A 113 2.51 -25.09 -1.51
C THR A 113 1.01 -25.03 -1.19
N GLY A 114 0.17 -24.69 -2.18
CA GLY A 114 -1.30 -24.60 -2.02
C GLY A 114 -1.97 -23.57 -2.93
N ARG A 115 -3.32 -23.58 -2.98
CA ARG A 115 -4.12 -22.58 -3.73
C ARG A 115 -4.23 -21.27 -2.93
N ALA A 116 -3.17 -20.47 -2.92
CA ALA A 116 -3.24 -19.11 -2.39
C ALA A 116 -3.85 -18.14 -3.43
N ARG A 117 -4.84 -17.33 -3.03
CA ARG A 117 -5.31 -16.19 -3.83
C ARG A 117 -4.29 -15.06 -3.74
N VAL A 118 -3.20 -15.19 -4.49
CA VAL A 118 -2.15 -14.17 -4.55
C VAL A 118 -2.61 -13.06 -5.48
N LEU A 119 -2.68 -11.81 -4.98
CA LEU A 119 -2.93 -10.67 -5.85
C LEU A 119 -1.74 -10.43 -6.78
N PRO A 120 -1.99 -10.14 -8.07
CA PRO A 120 -0.93 -9.83 -9.00
C PRO A 120 -0.33 -8.44 -8.65
N PRO A 121 0.97 -8.22 -8.92
CA PRO A 121 1.71 -7.02 -8.49
C PRO A 121 1.03 -5.69 -8.86
N GLU A 122 0.38 -5.61 -10.01
CA GLU A 122 -0.30 -4.42 -10.51
C GLU A 122 -1.46 -4.01 -9.60
N ARG A 123 -2.17 -4.97 -9.01
CA ARG A 123 -3.28 -4.71 -8.07
C ARG A 123 -2.77 -4.17 -6.75
N LEU A 124 -1.63 -4.66 -6.29
CA LEU A 124 -0.96 -4.13 -5.10
C LEU A 124 -0.44 -2.72 -5.38
N HIS A 125 0.16 -2.48 -6.56
CA HIS A 125 0.60 -1.15 -6.98
C HIS A 125 -0.56 -0.14 -7.03
N GLU A 126 -1.70 -0.52 -7.61
CA GLU A 126 -2.92 0.30 -7.62
C GLU A 126 -3.36 0.71 -6.21
N ALA A 127 -3.41 -0.24 -5.27
CA ALA A 127 -3.81 0.02 -3.89
C ALA A 127 -2.79 0.91 -3.15
N ALA A 128 -1.49 0.65 -3.34
CA ALA A 128 -0.43 1.45 -2.75
C ALA A 128 -0.44 2.90 -3.27
N ARG A 129 -0.78 3.12 -4.55
CA ARG A 129 -0.95 4.47 -5.12
C ARG A 129 -2.16 5.20 -4.55
N ASP A 130 -3.29 4.50 -4.36
CA ASP A 130 -4.47 5.09 -3.71
C ASP A 130 -4.11 5.56 -2.28
N LEU A 131 -3.36 4.73 -1.53
CA LEU A 131 -2.87 5.07 -0.18
C LEU A 131 -1.86 6.23 -0.19
N LEU A 132 -0.90 6.23 -1.12
CA LEU A 132 0.04 7.33 -1.31
C LEU A 132 -0.70 8.67 -1.48
N ALA A 133 -1.66 8.72 -2.41
CA ALA A 133 -2.43 9.94 -2.68
C ALA A 133 -3.26 10.39 -1.48
N LEU A 134 -3.91 9.43 -0.79
CA LEU A 134 -4.68 9.68 0.42
C LEU A 134 -3.80 10.29 1.52
N LEU A 135 -2.65 9.68 1.79
CA LEU A 135 -1.79 10.08 2.88
C LEU A 135 -1.01 11.36 2.58
N GLN A 136 -0.62 11.59 1.33
CA GLN A 136 -0.09 12.89 0.88
C GLN A 136 -1.06 14.03 1.22
N ARG A 137 -2.33 13.87 0.84
CA ARG A 137 -3.36 14.87 1.13
C ARG A 137 -3.54 15.07 2.63
N ARG A 138 -3.56 13.97 3.40
CA ARG A 138 -3.73 14.05 4.86
C ARG A 138 -2.56 14.76 5.55
N LEU A 139 -1.32 14.41 5.21
CA LEU A 139 -0.12 15.06 5.76
C LEU A 139 -0.06 16.55 5.41
N GLN A 140 -0.48 16.93 4.20
CA GLN A 140 -0.59 18.34 3.81
C GLN A 140 -1.65 19.08 4.65
N LEU A 141 -2.82 18.46 4.88
CA LEU A 141 -3.87 19.04 5.73
C LEU A 141 -3.44 19.20 7.19
N THR A 142 -2.53 18.35 7.68
CA THR A 142 -1.94 18.49 9.03
C THR A 142 -0.73 19.44 9.06
N GLY A 143 -0.48 20.21 8.00
CA GLY A 143 0.63 21.16 7.93
C GLY A 143 2.02 20.52 7.84
N THR A 144 2.10 19.22 7.56
CA THR A 144 3.38 18.50 7.44
C THR A 144 3.95 18.69 6.04
N ALA A 145 5.10 19.35 5.95
CA ALA A 145 5.82 19.50 4.69
C ALA A 145 6.36 18.12 4.23
N ILE A 146 5.96 17.69 3.03
CA ILE A 146 6.45 16.46 2.41
C ILE A 146 7.60 16.82 1.47
N PRO A 147 8.80 16.24 1.63
CA PRO A 147 9.90 16.46 0.70
C PRO A 147 9.55 15.94 -0.70
N PRO A 148 10.20 16.43 -1.77
CA PRO A 148 10.01 15.91 -3.11
C PRO A 148 10.26 14.40 -3.16
N LEU A 149 9.28 13.66 -3.67
CA LEU A 149 9.37 12.21 -3.83
C LEU A 149 9.81 11.83 -5.25
N PRO A 150 10.58 10.74 -5.43
CA PRO A 150 10.87 10.20 -6.76
C PRO A 150 9.61 9.92 -7.56
N ARG A 151 9.65 10.17 -8.88
CA ARG A 151 8.50 9.86 -9.75
C ARG A 151 8.36 8.35 -9.91
N LEU A 152 7.18 7.83 -9.57
CA LEU A 152 6.91 6.40 -9.71
C LEU A 152 6.94 5.93 -11.18
N PRO A 153 7.56 4.77 -11.47
CA PRO A 153 7.47 4.11 -12.77
C PRO A 153 6.02 3.82 -13.18
N VAL A 154 5.78 3.75 -14.49
CA VAL A 154 4.47 3.37 -15.05
C VAL A 154 4.35 1.84 -15.04
N VAL A 155 3.67 1.30 -14.04
CA VAL A 155 3.46 -0.15 -13.86
C VAL A 155 2.28 -0.67 -14.68
N HIS A 156 1.22 0.12 -14.79
CA HIS A 156 0.06 -0.19 -15.61
C HIS A 156 -0.42 1.08 -16.31
N ARG A 157 -0.88 0.95 -17.54
CA ARG A 157 -1.51 2.08 -18.24
C ARG A 157 -2.82 2.38 -17.56
N SER A 158 -3.04 3.64 -17.16
CA SER A 158 -4.36 4.11 -16.73
C SER A 158 -5.38 3.72 -17.80
N ARG A 159 -6.43 2.97 -17.42
CA ARG A 159 -7.55 2.72 -18.33
C ARG A 159 -8.07 4.09 -18.76
N ARG A 160 -7.93 4.42 -20.05
CA ARG A 160 -8.53 5.63 -20.60
C ARG A 160 -10.03 5.54 -20.35
N LEU A 161 -10.58 6.51 -19.61
CA LEU A 161 -12.01 6.66 -19.52
C LEU A 161 -12.50 7.03 -20.92
N THR A 162 -13.50 6.31 -21.39
CA THR A 162 -14.25 6.78 -22.56
C THR A 162 -14.96 8.09 -22.19
N VAL A 163 -15.21 8.95 -23.17
CA VAL A 163 -15.96 10.21 -22.97
C VAL A 163 -17.30 9.94 -22.26
N ALA A 164 -17.96 8.83 -22.58
CA ALA A 164 -19.21 8.40 -21.94
C ALA A 164 -19.04 8.06 -20.44
N GLN A 165 -17.91 7.45 -20.05
CA GLN A 165 -17.62 7.14 -18.66
C GLN A 165 -17.27 8.40 -17.86
N ALA A 166 -16.50 9.33 -18.46
CA ALA A 166 -16.20 10.62 -17.83
C ALA A 166 -17.47 11.46 -17.63
N ALA A 167 -18.35 11.52 -18.65
CA ALA A 167 -19.63 12.22 -18.57
C ALA A 167 -20.57 11.67 -17.48
N ARG A 168 -20.60 10.34 -17.27
CA ARG A 168 -21.39 9.73 -16.18
C ARG A 168 -20.86 10.08 -14.79
N LEU A 169 -19.55 10.22 -14.63
CA LEU A 169 -18.95 10.59 -13.35
C LEU A 169 -19.25 12.05 -12.99
N LEU A 170 -19.21 12.95 -13.98
CA LEU A 170 -19.48 14.38 -13.77
C LEU A 170 -20.96 14.68 -13.49
N ARG A 171 -21.90 13.85 -13.95
CA ARG A 171 -23.35 13.99 -13.67
C ARG A 171 -23.78 13.51 -12.28
N ARG A 172 -22.86 12.97 -11.47
CA ARG A 172 -23.12 12.47 -10.12
C ARG A 172 -22.54 13.37 -9.02
N LEU A 173 -21.93 14.50 -9.40
CA LEU A 173 -21.51 15.59 -8.52
C LEU A 173 -22.55 16.71 -8.62
#